data_AF-A0A9E1XBT2-F1
#
_entry.id   AF-A0A9E1XBT2-F1
#
_cell.length_a   1.000
_cell.length_b   1.000
_cell.length_c   1.000
_cell.angle_alpha   90.00
_cell.angle_beta   90.00
_cell.angle_gamma   90.00
#
_symmetry.space_group_name_H-M   'P 1'
#
loop_
_entity.id
_entity.type
_entity.pdbx_description
1 polymer ?
#
loop_
_entity_poly.entity_id
_entity_poly.type
_entity_poly.pdbx_seq_one_letter_code
_entity_poly.pdbx_strand_id
1 'polypeptide(L)'
;MLTIDLPTGGNRLDRYELSNPIDFQAPRVSLNRVTFAAVHVVSDPTSSADPWTEVAIDWDATMAYRRYLWSHGLAVAEAMDTAQRGMGLNWPQALEL
;
A
#
# COMPACT_ATOMS: atom_id res chain seq x y z
N MET A 1 -21.16 -19.45 -0.57
CA MET A 1 -20.36 -18.30 -1.03
C MET A 1 -20.04 -17.42 0.16
N LEU A 2 -18.88 -16.76 0.16
CA LEU A 2 -18.44 -15.93 1.28
C LEU A 2 -19.18 -14.59 1.23
N THR A 3 -19.77 -14.19 2.36
CA THR A 3 -20.58 -12.97 2.47
C THR A 3 -20.15 -12.12 3.66
N ILE A 4 -20.30 -10.80 3.56
CA ILE A 4 -20.04 -9.83 4.62
C ILE A 4 -21.13 -8.75 4.62
N ASP A 5 -21.63 -8.35 5.79
CA ASP A 5 -22.60 -7.26 5.89
C ASP A 5 -21.83 -5.92 5.91
N LEU A 6 -22.10 -5.04 4.94
CA LEU A 6 -21.40 -3.77 4.76
C LEU A 6 -22.34 -2.57 4.94
N PRO A 7 -21.85 -1.44 5.48
CA PRO A 7 -22.64 -0.23 5.56
C PRO A 7 -22.99 0.30 4.17
N THR A 8 -24.25 0.69 4.02
CA THR A 8 -24.82 1.34 2.85
C THR A 8 -25.49 2.65 3.28
N GLY A 9 -25.94 3.44 2.30
CA GLY A 9 -26.61 4.72 2.58
C GLY A 9 -27.80 4.56 3.53
N GLY A 10 -28.04 5.57 4.37
CA GLY A 10 -29.20 5.60 5.27
C GLY A 10 -29.05 4.75 6.53
N ASN A 11 -27.82 4.56 7.06
CA ASN A 11 -27.56 3.80 8.29
C ASN A 11 -28.03 2.33 8.22
N ARG A 12 -27.91 1.72 7.03
CA ARG A 12 -28.33 0.35 6.77
C ARG A 12 -27.11 -0.53 6.51
N LEU A 13 -27.20 -1.80 6.89
CA LEU A 13 -26.26 -2.84 6.47
C LEU A 13 -26.90 -3.68 5.36
N ASP A 14 -26.21 -3.84 4.24
CA ASP A 14 -26.61 -4.76 3.18
C ASP A 14 -25.60 -5.92 3.10
N ARG A 15 -26.11 -7.13 2.85
CA ARG A 15 -25.26 -8.30 2.66
C ARG A 15 -24.56 -8.22 1.31
N TYR A 16 -23.23 -8.18 1.34
CA TYR A 16 -22.38 -8.24 0.17
C TYR A 16 -21.83 -9.66 -0.01
N GLU A 17 -21.96 -10.18 -1.22
CA GLU A 17 -21.40 -11.47 -1.62
C GLU A 17 -20.11 -11.25 -2.41
N LEU A 18 -19.01 -11.88 -1.96
CA LEU A 18 -17.71 -11.71 -2.60
C LEU A 18 -17.64 -12.45 -3.94
N SER A 19 -17.06 -11.79 -4.93
CA SER A 19 -16.69 -12.41 -6.20
C SER A 19 -15.36 -13.16 -6.09
N ASN A 20 -15.11 -14.07 -7.04
CA ASN A 20 -13.83 -14.75 -7.14
C ASN A 20 -12.72 -13.75 -7.46
N PRO A 21 -11.53 -13.87 -6.83
CA PRO A 21 -10.40 -13.01 -7.14
C PRO A 21 -9.88 -13.28 -8.55
N ILE A 22 -9.27 -12.26 -9.16
CA ILE A 22 -8.48 -12.44 -10.38
C ILE A 22 -7.15 -13.09 -9.99
N ASP A 23 -6.78 -14.16 -10.67
CA ASP A 23 -5.45 -14.77 -10.54
C ASP A 23 -4.43 -13.96 -11.36
N PHE A 24 -3.64 -13.15 -10.68
CA PHE A 24 -2.57 -12.39 -11.31
C PHE A 24 -1.26 -13.19 -11.30
N GLN A 25 -0.63 -13.31 -12.46
CA GLN A 25 0.66 -13.97 -12.64
C GLN A 25 1.70 -12.96 -13.11
N ALA A 26 2.88 -13.00 -12.49
CA ALA A 26 3.99 -12.14 -12.88
C ALA A 26 4.36 -12.32 -14.36
N PRO A 27 4.67 -11.22 -15.10
CA PRO A 27 5.08 -11.32 -16.50
C PRO A 27 6.35 -12.17 -16.64
N ARG A 28 6.34 -13.12 -17.58
CA ARG A 28 7.53 -13.92 -17.96
C ARG A 28 8.23 -13.37 -19.21
N VAL A 29 7.77 -12.25 -19.72
CA VAL A 29 8.24 -11.59 -20.94
C VAL A 29 8.46 -10.11 -20.68
N SER A 30 9.31 -9.48 -21.49
CA SER A 30 9.53 -8.04 -21.42
C SER A 30 8.25 -7.27 -21.72
N LEU A 31 7.94 -6.28 -20.89
CA LEU A 31 6.79 -5.40 -21.07
C LEU A 31 7.10 -4.37 -22.17
N ASN A 32 6.06 -3.97 -22.92
CA ASN A 32 6.16 -2.91 -23.94
C ASN A 32 5.89 -1.51 -23.36
N ARG A 33 5.84 -1.38 -22.02
CA ARG A 33 5.63 -0.15 -21.27
C ARG A 33 6.56 -0.15 -20.06
N VAL A 34 6.99 1.04 -19.66
CA VAL A 34 7.66 1.24 -18.38
C VAL A 34 6.60 1.68 -17.38
N THR A 35 6.34 0.85 -16.39
CA THR A 35 5.28 1.07 -15.40
C THR A 35 5.88 1.19 -14.01
N PHE A 36 5.62 2.32 -13.36
CA PHE A 36 5.98 2.56 -11.97
C PHE A 36 4.73 2.50 -11.10
N ALA A 37 4.88 1.90 -9.92
CA ALA A 37 3.97 2.10 -8.81
C ALA A 37 4.55 3.18 -7.89
N ALA A 38 3.81 4.25 -7.65
CA ALA A 38 4.05 5.10 -6.49
C ALA A 38 3.60 4.31 -5.26
N VAL A 39 4.51 4.04 -4.34
CA VAL A 39 4.28 3.12 -3.23
C VAL A 39 3.96 3.84 -1.93
N HIS A 40 3.15 3.20 -1.09
CA HIS A 40 2.87 3.69 0.26
C HIS A 40 3.95 3.25 1.24
N VAL A 41 3.95 3.82 2.45
CA VAL A 41 4.70 3.30 3.61
C VAL A 41 3.75 2.57 4.55
N VAL A 42 4.27 1.60 5.29
CA VAL A 42 3.52 0.91 6.36
C VAL A 42 3.92 1.54 7.68
N SER A 43 2.95 2.08 8.42
CA SER A 43 3.18 2.61 9.77
C SER A 43 3.43 1.47 10.75
N ASP A 44 4.36 1.64 11.69
CA ASP A 44 4.54 0.72 12.82
C ASP A 44 3.41 0.96 13.86
N PRO A 45 2.46 0.02 14.02
CA PRO A 45 1.32 0.21 14.91
C PRO A 45 1.66 -0.02 16.39
N THR A 46 2.86 -0.50 16.69
CA THR A 46 3.32 -0.79 18.06
C THR A 46 4.23 0.28 18.62
N SER A 47 4.65 1.23 17.79
CA SER A 47 5.45 2.37 18.19
C SER A 47 4.71 3.23 19.22
N SER A 48 5.47 3.76 20.18
CA SER A 48 4.98 4.75 21.15
C SER A 48 4.99 6.18 20.61
N ALA A 49 5.38 6.38 19.35
CA ALA A 49 5.43 7.69 18.72
C ALA A 49 4.04 8.32 18.62
N ASP A 50 3.97 9.65 18.72
CA ASP A 50 2.72 10.38 18.51
C ASP A 50 2.28 10.25 17.03
N PRO A 51 1.13 9.64 16.73
CA PRO A 51 0.76 9.29 15.36
C PRO A 51 0.37 10.50 14.49
N TRP A 52 0.21 11.69 15.07
CA TRP A 52 -0.13 12.90 14.35
C TRP A 52 1.09 13.76 14.02
N THR A 53 2.14 13.68 14.83
CA THR A 53 3.28 14.59 14.76
C THR A 53 4.60 13.89 14.47
N GLU A 54 4.68 12.58 14.68
CA GLU A 54 5.87 11.77 14.47
C GLU A 54 5.64 10.67 13.43
N VAL A 55 6.74 10.18 12.86
CA VAL A 55 6.72 9.13 11.84
C VAL A 55 7.36 7.88 12.41
N ALA A 56 6.58 6.80 12.48
CA ALA A 56 7.06 5.47 12.79
C ALA A 56 6.74 4.54 11.62
N ILE A 57 7.78 4.05 10.94
CA ILE A 57 7.68 3.17 9.77
C ILE A 57 8.02 1.74 10.20
N ASP A 58 7.14 0.80 9.86
CA ASP A 58 7.49 -0.61 9.82
C ASP A 58 8.31 -0.86 8.54
N TRP A 59 9.63 -0.89 8.70
CA TRP A 59 10.57 -1.04 7.59
C TRP A 59 10.46 -2.40 6.91
N ASP A 60 10.22 -3.46 7.67
CA ASP A 60 10.16 -4.81 7.13
C ASP A 60 8.93 -4.98 6.24
N ALA A 61 7.76 -4.52 6.70
CA ALA A 61 6.53 -4.52 5.91
C ALA A 61 6.62 -3.57 4.71
N THR A 62 7.15 -2.36 4.93
CA THR A 62 7.40 -1.36 3.88
C THR A 62 8.24 -1.95 2.76
N MET A 63 9.39 -2.57 3.07
CA MET A 63 10.28 -3.19 2.08
C MET A 63 9.73 -4.49 1.49
N ALA A 64 8.94 -5.26 2.24
CA ALA A 64 8.24 -6.44 1.71
C ALA A 64 7.30 -6.06 0.57
N TYR A 65 6.58 -4.93 0.69
CA TYR A 65 5.71 -4.45 -0.38
C TYR A 65 6.47 -4.02 -1.64
N ARG A 66 7.66 -3.41 -1.52
CA ARG A 66 8.51 -3.09 -2.69
C ARG A 66 8.95 -4.37 -3.40
N ARG A 67 9.43 -5.36 -2.64
CA ARG A 67 9.82 -6.67 -3.18
C ARG A 67 8.66 -7.38 -3.86
N TYR A 68 7.46 -7.29 -3.30
CA TYR A 68 6.24 -7.79 -3.93
C TYR A 68 5.98 -7.13 -5.28
N LEU A 69 6.05 -5.80 -5.38
CA LEU A 69 5.83 -5.11 -6.65
C LEU A 69 6.91 -5.43 -7.69
N TRP A 70 8.18 -5.51 -7.28
CA TRP A 70 9.25 -5.97 -8.16
C TRP A 70 9.01 -7.40 -8.66
N SER A 71 8.52 -8.31 -7.80
CA SER A 71 8.19 -9.67 -8.23
C SER A 71 7.04 -9.72 -9.23
N HIS A 72 6.27 -8.62 -9.38
CA HIS A 72 5.20 -8.46 -10.36
C HIS A 72 5.65 -7.70 -11.62
N GLY A 73 6.95 -7.36 -11.73
CA GLY A 73 7.52 -6.69 -12.89
C GLY A 73 7.29 -5.18 -12.91
N LEU A 74 6.85 -4.58 -11.80
CA LEU A 74 6.66 -3.14 -11.67
C LEU A 74 7.93 -2.49 -11.13
N ALA A 75 8.26 -1.30 -11.62
CA ALA A 75 9.23 -0.43 -10.97
C ALA A 75 8.58 0.32 -9.80
N VAL A 76 9.40 0.79 -8.86
CA VAL A 76 8.94 1.51 -7.66
C VAL A 76 9.35 2.98 -7.77
N ALA A 77 8.39 3.88 -7.55
CA ALA A 77 8.66 5.31 -7.35
C ALA A 77 8.59 5.61 -5.85
N GLU A 78 9.75 5.77 -5.22
CA GLU A 78 9.89 5.94 -3.76
C GLU A 78 9.56 7.35 -3.28
N ALA A 79 9.15 7.43 -2.02
CA ALA A 79 8.98 8.68 -1.28
C ALA A 79 8.13 9.75 -2.00
N MET A 80 7.19 9.30 -2.84
CA MET A 80 6.25 10.11 -3.61
C MET A 80 5.00 10.49 -2.77
N ASP A 81 4.06 11.22 -3.39
CA ASP A 81 2.80 11.63 -2.75
C ASP A 81 2.02 10.47 -2.12
N THR A 82 2.02 9.28 -2.75
CA THR A 82 1.40 8.05 -2.20
C THR A 82 2.07 7.55 -0.92
N ALA A 83 3.35 7.87 -0.69
CA ALA A 83 4.05 7.64 0.57
C ALA A 83 3.75 8.74 1.61
N GLN A 84 2.76 9.60 1.36
CA GLN A 84 2.38 10.74 2.18
C GLN A 84 3.47 11.82 2.30
N ARG A 85 4.31 11.97 1.28
CA ARG A 85 5.40 12.94 1.28
C ARG A 85 4.87 14.37 1.44
N GLY A 86 5.33 15.07 2.48
CA GLY A 86 4.89 16.43 2.79
C GLY A 86 3.53 16.52 3.49
N MET A 87 2.86 15.38 3.72
CA MET A 87 1.57 15.27 4.40
C MET A 87 1.57 14.11 5.41
N GLY A 88 2.65 14.01 6.20
CA GLY A 88 2.88 12.96 7.18
C GLY A 88 4.31 12.44 7.13
N LEU A 89 4.82 12.10 5.95
CA LEU A 89 6.21 11.70 5.76
C LEU A 89 7.09 12.93 5.52
N ASN A 90 7.86 13.32 6.53
CA ASN A 90 8.77 14.48 6.44
C ASN A 90 10.06 14.15 5.68
N TRP A 91 10.89 15.17 5.44
CA TRP A 91 12.11 15.02 4.64
C TRP A 91 13.11 14.01 5.21
N PRO A 92 13.51 14.07 6.50
CA PRO A 92 14.40 13.07 7.09
C PRO A 92 13.98 11.62 6.83
N GLN A 93 12.72 11.26 7.10
CA GLN A 93 12.26 9.89 6.85
C GLN A 93 12.16 9.55 5.37
N ALA A 94 11.82 10.52 4.53
CA ALA A 94 11.77 10.33 3.09
C ALA A 94 13.15 10.22 2.41
N LEU A 95 14.21 10.69 3.08
CA LEU A 95 15.60 10.52 2.64
C LEU A 95 16.15 9.14 3.04
N GLU A 96 15.69 8.62 4.18
CA GLU A 96 16.03 7.28 4.66
C GLU A 96 15.38 6.16 3.82
N LEU A 97 14.22 6.46 3.23
CA LEU A 97 13.44 5.58 2.35
C LEU A 97 14.05 5.44 0.95
#